data_AF-A0A3D9D3I1-F1
#
_entry.id   AF-A0A3D9D3I1-F1
#
_cell.length_a   1.000
_cell.length_b   1.000
_cell.length_c   1.000
_cell.angle_alpha   90.00
_cell.angle_beta   90.00
_cell.angle_gamma   90.00
#
_symmetry.space_group_name_H-M   'P 1'
#
loop_
_entity.id
_entity.type
_entity.pdbx_description
1 polymer ?
#
loop_
_entity_poly.entity_id
_entity_poly.type
_entity_poly.pdbx_seq_one_letter_code
_entity_poly.pdbx_strand_id
1 'polypeptide(L)'
;MKNKILKSLLTTITYCVLGATFGYRDNLQDVLMPTFMVLFALINVFMIDKNKSYIENFLTLSGIISLGFIVALFFKDSYKPLIFQYLGLIFVSSILIYYLKKNFSLVNS
;
A
#
# COMPACT_ATOMS: atom_id res chain seq x y z
N MET A 1 16.24 -12.81 -7.02
CA MET A 1 16.24 -11.84 -5.89
C MET A 1 16.35 -10.39 -6.31
N LYS A 2 17.28 -10.01 -7.22
CA LYS A 2 17.46 -8.61 -7.69
C LYS A 2 16.16 -7.89 -8.11
N ASN A 3 15.28 -8.54 -8.88
CA ASN A 3 14.03 -7.93 -9.35
C ASN A 3 12.99 -7.69 -8.23
N LYS A 4 13.01 -8.46 -7.13
CA LYS A 4 12.11 -8.23 -5.99
C LYS A 4 12.51 -6.99 -5.20
N ILE A 5 13.82 -6.83 -4.98
CA ILE A 5 14.38 -5.68 -4.26
C ILE A 5 14.16 -4.40 -5.07
N LEU A 6 14.43 -4.45 -6.39
CA LEU A 6 14.21 -3.32 -7.29
C LEU A 6 12.74 -2.89 -7.32
N LYS A 7 11.80 -3.84 -7.39
CA LYS A 7 10.35 -3.56 -7.35
C LYS A 7 9.93 -2.93 -6.02
N SER A 8 10.42 -3.44 -4.89
CA SER A 8 10.11 -2.88 -3.57
C SER A 8 10.67 -1.46 -3.42
N LEU A 9 11.89 -1.21 -3.88
CA LEU A 9 12.51 0.12 -3.86
C LEU A 9 11.77 1.11 -4.75
N LEU A 10 11.36 0.70 -5.96
CA LEU A 10 10.61 1.55 -6.88
C LEU A 10 9.25 1.96 -6.30
N THR A 11 8.56 1.01 -5.65
CA THR A 11 7.30 1.27 -4.95
C THR A 11 7.49 2.29 -3.84
N THR A 12 8.50 2.11 -2.99
CA THR A 12 8.81 3.03 -1.89
C THR A 12 9.18 4.43 -2.41
N ILE A 13 10.01 4.52 -3.46
CA ILE A 13 10.39 5.79 -4.08
C ILE A 13 9.16 6.49 -4.66
N THR A 14 8.25 5.76 -5.31
CA THR A 14 7.02 6.33 -5.87
C THR A 14 6.14 6.92 -4.76
N TYR A 15 5.99 6.21 -3.63
CA TYR A 15 5.26 6.73 -2.48
C TYR A 15 5.92 7.95 -1.83
N CYS A 16 7.26 7.95 -1.71
CA CYS A 16 8.00 9.09 -1.17
C CYS A 16 7.93 10.32 -2.09
N VAL A 17 8.06 10.14 -3.40
CA VAL A 17 7.96 11.24 -4.38
C VAL A 17 6.57 11.84 -4.37
N LEU A 18 5.51 11.01 -4.35
CA LEU A 18 4.14 11.50 -4.29
C LEU A 18 3.83 12.18 -2.95
N GLY A 19 4.32 11.65 -1.83
CA GLY A 19 4.21 12.31 -0.53
C GLY A 19 4.91 13.69 -0.50
N ALA A 20 6.07 13.81 -1.15
CA ALA A 20 6.84 15.06 -1.21
C ALA A 20 6.27 16.08 -2.20
N THR A 21 5.77 15.68 -3.37
CA THR A 21 5.21 16.61 -4.38
C THR A 21 3.84 17.16 -3.99
N PHE A 22 3.08 16.44 -3.16
CA PHE A 22 1.70 16.78 -2.82
C PHE A 22 1.49 17.20 -1.35
N GLY A 23 2.52 17.19 -0.51
CA GLY A 23 2.41 17.36 0.94
C GLY A 23 2.33 18.80 1.50
N TYR A 24 2.21 19.86 0.68
CA TYR A 24 2.43 21.25 1.14
C TYR A 24 1.22 22.21 1.03
N ARG A 25 -0.03 21.73 0.92
CA ARG A 25 -1.23 22.61 0.95
C ARG A 25 -2.40 22.03 1.74
N ASP A 26 -3.09 22.92 2.46
CA ASP A 26 -4.08 22.64 3.51
C ASP A 26 -5.31 21.81 3.11
N ASN A 27 -5.59 21.61 1.81
CA ASN A 27 -6.75 20.86 1.31
C ASN A 27 -6.39 19.59 0.52
N LEU A 28 -5.11 19.17 0.50
CA LEU A 28 -4.67 18.06 -0.37
C LEU A 28 -4.63 16.69 0.31
N GLN A 29 -4.82 16.62 1.63
CA GLN A 29 -4.98 15.33 2.34
C GLN A 29 -6.15 14.52 1.77
N ASP A 30 -7.23 15.20 1.39
CA ASP A 30 -8.42 14.61 0.76
C ASP A 30 -8.11 13.93 -0.58
N VAL A 31 -7.05 14.38 -1.28
CA VAL A 31 -6.61 13.83 -2.57
C VAL A 31 -5.52 12.78 -2.39
N LEU A 32 -4.69 12.93 -1.35
CA LEU A 32 -3.56 12.03 -1.08
C LEU A 32 -4.03 10.61 -0.73
N MET A 33 -5.06 10.49 0.09
CA MET A 33 -5.56 9.18 0.52
C MET A 33 -6.16 8.38 -0.66
N PRO A 34 -7.07 8.94 -1.49
CA PRO A 34 -7.52 8.26 -2.70
C PRO A 34 -6.38 7.91 -3.66
N THR A 35 -5.43 8.82 -3.87
CA THR A 35 -4.29 8.58 -4.78
C THR A 35 -3.41 7.44 -4.29
N PHE A 36 -3.08 7.42 -2.99
CA PHE A 36 -2.39 6.32 -2.34
C PHE A 36 -3.14 5.00 -2.54
N MET A 37 -4.45 5.00 -2.33
CA MET A 37 -5.27 3.78 -2.43
C MET A 37 -5.35 3.23 -3.85
N VAL A 38 -5.44 4.08 -4.87
CA VAL A 38 -5.44 3.65 -6.27
C VAL A 38 -4.11 2.98 -6.63
N LEU A 39 -2.99 3.59 -6.26
CA LEU A 39 -1.67 3.02 -6.51
C LEU A 39 -1.45 1.73 -5.75
N PHE A 40 -1.85 1.70 -4.48
CA PHE A 40 -1.82 0.51 -3.64
C PHE A 40 -2.59 -0.63 -4.29
N ALA A 41 -3.80 -0.35 -4.76
CA ALA A 41 -4.64 -1.34 -5.41
C ALA A 41 -4.01 -1.86 -6.71
N LEU A 42 -3.53 -0.97 -7.58
CA LEU A 42 -2.88 -1.35 -8.85
C LEU A 42 -1.67 -2.26 -8.61
N ILE A 43 -0.77 -1.85 -7.70
CA ILE A 43 0.44 -2.63 -7.38
C ILE A 43 0.05 -4.02 -6.86
N ASN A 44 -0.91 -4.10 -5.94
CA ASN A 44 -1.36 -5.39 -5.41
C ASN A 44 -2.03 -6.26 -6.48
N VAL A 45 -2.90 -5.68 -7.33
CA VAL A 45 -3.54 -6.40 -8.44
C VAL A 45 -2.50 -7.02 -9.37
N PHE A 46 -1.46 -6.28 -9.76
CA PHE A 46 -0.43 -6.80 -10.67
C PHE A 46 0.57 -7.74 -9.99
N MET A 47 0.95 -7.47 -8.75
CA MET A 47 2.05 -8.18 -8.09
C MET A 47 1.63 -9.40 -7.25
N ILE A 48 0.35 -9.54 -6.85
CA ILE A 48 -0.10 -10.68 -6.05
C ILE A 48 0.15 -11.99 -6.79
N ASP A 49 0.76 -12.94 -6.11
CA ASP A 49 0.99 -14.28 -6.62
C ASP A 49 -0.13 -15.22 -6.16
N LYS A 50 -0.86 -15.83 -7.11
CA LYS A 50 -1.99 -16.73 -6.80
C LYS A 50 -1.54 -18.01 -6.08
N ASN A 51 -0.28 -18.40 -6.24
CA ASN A 51 0.27 -19.60 -5.63
C ASN A 51 0.73 -19.39 -4.19
N LYS A 52 0.81 -18.13 -3.72
CA LYS A 52 1.21 -17.79 -2.35
C LYS A 52 0.01 -17.57 -1.45
N SER A 53 0.22 -17.80 -0.16
CA SER A 53 -0.75 -17.47 0.87
C SER A 53 -1.04 -15.97 0.91
N TYR A 54 -2.20 -15.59 1.46
CA TYR A 54 -2.55 -14.18 1.66
C TYR A 54 -1.48 -13.46 2.49
N ILE A 55 -1.04 -14.08 3.58
CA ILE A 55 -0.07 -13.51 4.52
C ILE A 55 1.27 -13.24 3.82
N GLU A 56 1.76 -14.17 3.01
CA GLU A 56 3.00 -13.97 2.24
C GLU A 56 2.87 -12.82 1.24
N ASN A 57 1.75 -12.74 0.52
CA ASN A 57 1.49 -11.64 -0.41
C ASN A 57 1.42 -10.30 0.33
N PHE A 58 0.70 -10.26 1.45
CA PHE A 58 0.56 -9.07 2.28
C PHE A 58 1.90 -8.58 2.83
N LEU A 59 2.71 -9.47 3.41
CA LEU A 59 4.03 -9.12 3.93
C LEU A 59 4.96 -8.62 2.82
N THR A 60 4.90 -9.25 1.64
CA THR A 60 5.78 -8.89 0.51
C THR A 60 5.42 -7.54 -0.11
N LEU A 61 4.12 -7.22 -0.24
CA LEU A 61 3.66 -6.06 -0.99
C LEU A 61 3.35 -4.85 -0.11
N SER A 62 2.86 -5.11 1.11
CA SER A 62 2.27 -4.10 1.98
C SER A 62 2.93 -4.05 3.35
N GLY A 63 3.76 -5.04 3.70
CA GLY A 63 4.39 -5.16 5.01
C GLY A 63 5.26 -3.96 5.40
N ILE A 64 6.14 -3.49 4.49
CA ILE A 64 7.03 -2.35 4.75
C ILE A 64 6.22 -1.06 4.97
N ILE A 65 5.20 -0.84 4.14
CA ILE A 65 4.33 0.35 4.24
C ILE A 65 3.53 0.30 5.55
N SER A 66 2.98 -0.86 5.89
CA SER A 66 2.23 -1.05 7.14
C SER A 66 3.11 -0.84 8.37
N LEU A 67 4.35 -1.35 8.34
CA LEU A 67 5.34 -1.11 9.39
C LEU A 67 5.69 0.38 9.53
N GLY A 68 5.84 1.10 8.42
CA GLY A 68 6.06 2.54 8.43
C GLY A 68 4.94 3.29 9.16
N PHE A 69 3.68 2.95 8.87
CA PHE A 69 2.52 3.51 9.59
C PHE A 69 2.45 3.09 11.06
N ILE A 70 2.80 1.85 11.40
CA ILE A 70 2.86 1.39 12.80
C ILE A 70 3.92 2.15 13.58
N VAL A 71 5.12 2.32 13.02
CA VAL A 71 6.18 3.15 13.63
C VAL A 71 5.69 4.59 13.77
N ALA A 72 4.95 5.10 12.79
CA ALA A 72 4.41 6.46 12.84
C ALA A 72 3.46 6.70 14.03
N LEU A 73 2.74 5.68 14.51
CA LEU A 73 1.88 5.79 15.69
C LEU A 73 2.64 6.15 16.98
N PHE A 74 3.94 5.85 17.04
CA PHE A 74 4.77 6.14 18.21
C PHE A 74 5.34 7.57 18.22
N PHE A 75 5.21 8.32 17.11
CA PHE A 75 5.60 9.74 17.10
C PHE A 75 4.53 10.60 17.76
N LYS A 76 4.99 11.51 18.64
CA LYS A 76 4.12 12.38 19.45
C LYS A 76 3.29 13.35 18.61
N ASP A 77 3.87 13.85 17.51
CA ASP A 77 3.24 14.85 16.63
C ASP A 77 2.44 14.22 15.48
N SER A 78 2.24 12.90 15.52
CA SER A 78 1.49 12.19 14.47
C SER A 78 -0.03 12.33 14.65
N TYR A 79 -0.73 12.53 13.54
CA TYR A 79 -2.20 12.50 13.53
C TYR A 79 -2.71 11.06 13.46
N LYS A 80 -2.83 10.44 14.64
CA LYS A 80 -3.20 9.02 14.81
C LYS A 80 -4.46 8.58 14.06
N PRO A 81 -5.58 9.36 14.01
CA PRO A 81 -6.77 8.93 13.29
C PRO A 81 -6.52 8.65 11.81
N LEU A 82 -5.73 9.49 11.14
CA LEU A 82 -5.37 9.31 9.74
C LEU A 82 -4.47 8.08 9.54
N ILE A 83 -3.54 7.82 10.47
CA ILE A 83 -2.70 6.61 10.41
C ILE A 83 -3.57 5.34 10.50
N PHE A 84 -4.56 5.32 11.40
CA PHE A 84 -5.50 4.22 11.49
C PHE A 84 -6.35 4.06 10.22
N GLN A 85 -6.75 5.16 9.58
CA GLN A 85 -7.46 5.11 8.30
C GLN A 85 -6.60 4.46 7.21
N TYR A 86 -5.34 4.87 7.06
CA TYR A 86 -4.43 4.24 6.10
C TYR A 86 -4.20 2.75 6.38
N LEU A 87 -3.95 2.36 7.64
CA LEU A 87 -3.78 0.95 8.00
C LEU A 87 -5.03 0.12 7.72
N GLY A 88 -6.20 0.64 8.09
CA GLY A 88 -7.47 -0.04 7.83
C GLY A 88 -7.72 -0.23 6.34
N LEU A 89 -7.50 0.81 5.53
CA LEU A 89 -7.68 0.76 4.08
C LEU A 89 -6.69 -0.20 3.41
N ILE A 90 -5.42 -0.20 3.80
CA ILE A 90 -4.40 -1.14 3.33
C ILE A 90 -4.85 -2.58 3.60
N PHE A 91 -5.33 -2.85 4.82
CA PHE A 91 -5.76 -4.18 5.24
C PHE A 91 -6.99 -4.65 4.45
N VAL A 92 -8.06 -3.87 4.45
CA VAL A 92 -9.32 -4.20 3.74
C VAL A 92 -9.07 -4.37 2.25
N SER A 93 -8.30 -3.47 1.64
CA SER A 93 -8.02 -3.52 0.20
C SER A 93 -7.15 -4.72 -0.16
N SER A 94 -6.16 -5.07 0.66
CA SER A 94 -5.34 -6.26 0.43
C SER A 94 -6.17 -7.54 0.43
N ILE A 95 -7.08 -7.68 1.39
CA ILE A 95 -7.99 -8.83 1.49
C ILE A 95 -8.90 -8.88 0.27
N LEU A 96 -9.53 -7.75 -0.06
CA LEU A 96 -10.46 -7.66 -1.17
C LEU A 96 -9.76 -8.03 -2.48
N ILE A 97 -8.60 -7.44 -2.77
CA ILE A 97 -7.85 -7.71 -4.01
C ILE A 97 -7.37 -9.16 -4.06
N TYR A 98 -6.88 -9.71 -2.95
CA TYR A 98 -6.47 -11.12 -2.89
C TYR A 98 -7.65 -12.05 -3.17
N TYR A 99 -8.79 -11.83 -2.51
CA TYR A 99 -10.01 -12.61 -2.72
C TYR A 99 -10.47 -12.51 -4.18
N LEU A 100 -10.53 -11.30 -4.69
CA LEU A 100 -10.93 -11.01 -6.06
C LEU A 100 -10.02 -11.71 -7.07
N LYS A 101 -8.69 -11.60 -6.93
CA LYS A 101 -7.73 -12.23 -7.85
C LYS A 101 -7.71 -13.76 -7.76
N LYS A 102 -8.06 -14.33 -6.60
CA LYS A 102 -8.11 -15.77 -6.39
C LYS A 102 -9.37 -16.40 -7.01
N ASN A 103 -10.52 -15.75 -6.86
CA ASN A 103 -11.81 -16.28 -7.34
C ASN A 103 -12.15 -15.85 -8.77
N PHE A 104 -11.59 -14.72 -9.23
CA PHE A 104 -11.84 -14.19 -10.57
C PHE A 104 -10.54 -14.05 -11.35
N SER A 105 -10.59 -14.31 -12.66
CA SER A 105 -9.48 -14.06 -13.60
C SER A 105 -9.39 -12.56 -13.93
N LEU A 106 -9.20 -11.72 -12.91
CA LEU A 106 -9.16 -10.26 -13.08
C LEU A 106 -8.00 -9.78 -13.96
N VAL A 107 -6.96 -10.59 -14.07
CA VAL A 107 -5.87 -10.44 -15.05
C VAL A 107 -5.46 -11.85 -15.45
N ASN A 108 -5.64 -12.20 -16.72
CA ASN A 108 -5.00 -13.37 -17.32
C ASN A 108 -3.52 -13.02 -17.47
N SER A 109 -2.66 -13.62 -16.63
CA SER A 109 -1.21 -13.63 -16.83
C SER A 109 -0.81 -14.93 -17.51
#